data_AF-A0A1I2AGU1-F1
#
_entry.id   AF-A0A1I2AGU1-F1
#
_cell.length_a   1.000
_cell.length_b   1.000
_cell.length_c   1.000
_cell.angle_alpha   90.00
_cell.angle_beta   90.00
_cell.angle_gamma   90.00
#
_symmetry.space_group_name_H-M   'P 1'
#
loop_
_entity.id
_entity.type
_entity.pdbx_description
1 polymer ?
#
loop_
_entity_poly.entity_id
_entity_poly.type
_entity_poly.pdbx_seq_one_letter_code
_entity_poly.pdbx_strand_id
1 'polypeptide(L)'
;RKVTFRHYRRRTDKYGYRRDFKIYECESCEECPFKADCTTAKGNRKVYYNPVYEELKAKEAIKLKSEFGRTLYARRKTDVESVFGHVKQNLGFQRFHLRGLEKVQVEFGWVALAHNIRKMAVARRRKMKPAA
;
A
#
# COMPACT_ATOMS: atom_id res chain seq x y z
N ARG A 1 9.05 26.75 14.35
CA ARG A 1 10.52 26.86 14.23
C ARG A 1 10.94 26.37 12.84
N LYS A 2 11.91 27.01 12.20
CA LYS A 2 12.34 26.70 10.82
C LYS A 2 13.15 25.39 10.82
N VAL A 3 12.89 24.54 9.83
CA VAL A 3 13.71 23.36 9.54
C VAL A 3 14.64 23.72 8.39
N THR A 4 15.95 23.71 8.66
CA THR A 4 16.97 24.08 7.68
C THR A 4 17.65 22.84 7.14
N PHE A 5 18.15 22.93 5.91
CA PHE A 5 18.93 21.84 5.32
C PHE A 5 20.20 21.61 6.14
N ARG A 6 20.49 20.36 6.49
CA ARG A 6 21.71 19.98 7.21
C ARG A 6 22.71 19.28 6.30
N HIS A 7 22.33 18.15 5.72
CA HIS A 7 23.23 17.37 4.88
C HIS A 7 22.47 16.34 4.03
N TYR A 8 23.18 15.78 3.06
CA TYR A 8 22.75 14.60 2.32
C TYR A 8 23.15 13.34 3.06
N ARG A 9 22.29 12.31 3.01
CA ARG A 9 22.60 10.99 3.56
C ARG A 9 22.14 9.89 2.62
N ARG A 10 23.04 8.97 2.32
CA ARG A 10 22.73 7.73 1.61
C ARG A 10 22.40 6.62 2.60
N ARG A 11 21.38 5.83 2.32
CA ARG A 11 21.04 4.61 3.07
C ARG A 11 20.78 3.47 2.11
N THR A 12 21.28 2.29 2.46
CA THR A 12 20.93 1.04 1.78
C THR A 12 19.91 0.32 2.64
N ASP A 13 18.79 -0.10 2.05
CA ASP A 13 17.82 -0.92 2.77
C ASP A 13 18.28 -2.38 2.89
N LYS A 14 17.53 -3.18 3.65
CA LYS A 14 17.81 -4.62 3.84
C LYS A 14 17.75 -5.44 2.54
N TYR A 15 17.18 -4.90 1.47
CA TYR A 15 17.05 -5.52 0.16
C TYR A 15 18.13 -5.03 -0.82
N GLY A 16 19.08 -4.21 -0.36
CA GLY A 16 20.19 -3.70 -1.18
C GLY A 16 19.88 -2.42 -1.96
N TYR A 17 18.68 -1.85 -1.86
CA TYR A 17 18.36 -0.62 -2.58
C TYR A 17 18.95 0.60 -1.89
N ARG A 18 19.74 1.35 -2.66
CA ARG A 18 20.35 2.61 -2.22
C ARG A 18 19.36 3.75 -2.42
N ARG A 19 19.20 4.58 -1.39
CA ARG A 19 18.31 5.75 -1.37
C ARG A 19 19.06 6.96 -0.84
N ASP A 20 18.93 8.08 -1.54
CA ASP A 20 19.51 9.35 -1.13
C ASP A 20 18.45 10.23 -0.46
N PHE A 21 18.81 10.81 0.68
CA PHE A 21 17.94 11.67 1.49
C PHE A 21 18.57 13.05 1.68
N LYS A 22 17.76 14.09 1.56
CA LYS A 22 18.03 15.42 2.11
C LYS A 22 17.51 15.45 3.54
N ILE A 23 18.40 15.68 4.50
CA ILE A 23 18.03 15.78 5.91
C ILE A 23 17.89 17.24 6.29
N TYR A 24 16.73 17.58 6.80
CA TYR A 24 16.42 18.88 7.38
C TYR A 24 16.29 18.72 8.89
N GLU A 25 16.80 19.69 9.64
CA GLU A 25 16.78 19.67 11.10
C GLU A 25 16.33 21.04 11.63
N CYS A 26 15.56 21.02 12.71
CA CYS A 26 15.22 22.23 13.43
C CYS A 26 16.44 22.78 14.17
N GLU A 27 16.57 24.11 14.27
CA GLU A 27 17.70 24.77 14.93
C GLU A 27 17.86 24.34 16.39
N SER A 28 16.79 24.41 17.18
CA SER A 28 16.70 23.81 18.52
C SER A 28 15.25 23.41 18.82
N CYS A 29 15.07 22.35 19.61
CA CYS A 29 13.79 21.93 20.18
C CYS A 29 13.80 21.83 21.71
N GLU A 30 14.86 22.29 22.39
CA GLU A 30 15.07 22.06 23.83
C GLU A 30 13.96 22.69 24.70
N GLU A 31 13.61 23.94 24.43
CA GLU A 31 12.54 24.66 25.14
C GLU A 31 11.30 24.85 24.25
N CYS A 32 10.97 23.87 23.41
CA CYS A 32 9.81 23.98 22.54
C CYS A 32 8.56 23.47 23.27
N PRO A 33 7.59 24.33 23.64
CA PRO A 33 6.38 23.90 24.36
C PRO A 33 5.54 22.89 23.55
N PHE A 34 5.62 22.97 22.22
CA PHE A 34 4.91 22.06 21.31
C PHE A 34 5.74 20.84 20.93
N LYS A 35 6.88 20.54 21.59
CA LYS A 35 7.73 19.40 21.20
C LYS A 35 6.95 18.08 21.23
N ALA A 36 6.15 17.87 22.29
CA ALA A 36 5.34 16.66 22.47
C ALA A 36 4.36 16.44 21.30
N ASP A 37 3.69 17.50 20.83
CA ASP A 37 2.74 17.42 19.70
C ASP A 37 3.44 17.41 18.33
N CYS A 38 4.67 17.91 18.25
CA CYS A 38 5.38 18.14 17.00
C CYS A 38 6.27 16.96 16.56
N THR A 39 6.95 16.29 17.49
CA THR A 39 7.85 15.17 17.17
C THR A 39 8.12 14.23 18.35
N THR A 40 8.27 12.94 18.05
CA THR A 40 8.71 11.92 19.01
C THR A 40 10.23 11.76 19.09
N ALA A 41 11.00 12.58 18.35
CA ALA A 41 12.46 12.53 18.37
C ALA A 41 13.01 12.97 19.74
N LYS A 42 14.01 12.25 20.26
CA LYS A 42 14.68 12.61 21.52
C LYS A 42 15.32 14.01 21.44
N GLY A 43 15.96 14.32 20.32
CA GLY A 43 16.60 15.62 20.05
C GLY A 43 15.75 16.56 19.20
N ASN A 44 16.40 17.29 18.30
CA ASN A 44 15.73 18.17 17.36
C ASN A 44 14.87 17.38 16.37
N ARG A 45 13.75 17.99 15.93
CA ARG A 45 12.93 17.45 14.84
C ARG A 45 13.77 17.34 13.58
N LYS A 46 13.78 16.14 12.99
CA LYS A 46 14.41 15.84 11.70
C LYS A 46 13.37 15.47 10.66
N VAL A 47 13.50 16.00 9.45
CA VAL A 47 12.68 15.63 8.29
C VAL A 47 13.59 15.02 7.24
N TYR A 48 13.22 13.82 6.80
CA TYR A 48 13.93 13.08 5.76
C TYR A 48 13.15 13.24 4.47
N TYR A 49 13.74 13.95 3.51
CA TYR A 49 13.14 14.17 2.21
C TYR A 49 13.88 13.33 1.16
N ASN A 50 13.16 12.47 0.45
CA ASN A 50 13.72 11.70 -0.65
C ASN A 50 13.18 12.29 -1.98
N PRO A 51 14.00 13.03 -2.75
CA PRO A 51 13.57 13.66 -3.98
C PRO A 51 13.04 12.66 -5.02
N VAL A 52 13.70 11.50 -5.16
CA VAL A 52 13.32 10.46 -6.11
C VAL A 52 11.96 9.87 -5.75
N TYR A 53 11.73 9.63 -4.45
CA TYR A 53 10.44 9.13 -3.97
C TYR A 53 9.29 10.11 -4.23
N GLU A 54 9.51 11.40 -3.99
CA GLU A 54 8.49 12.43 -4.27
C GLU A 54 8.21 12.57 -5.78
N GLU A 55 9.23 12.44 -6.63
CA GLU A 55 9.04 12.41 -8.08
C GLU A 55 8.18 11.19 -8.51
N LEU A 56 8.50 10.00 -8.00
CA LEU A 56 7.73 8.79 -8.28
C LEU A 56 6.27 8.93 -7.80
N LYS A 57 6.07 9.49 -6.60
CA LYS A 57 4.74 9.77 -6.07
C LYS A 57 3.97 10.77 -6.93
N ALA A 58 4.63 11.81 -7.44
CA ALA A 58 4.03 12.78 -8.34
C ALA A 58 3.61 12.13 -9.67
N LYS A 59 4.48 11.29 -10.27
CA LYS A 59 4.16 10.53 -11.48
C LYS A 59 2.93 9.65 -11.30
N GLU A 60 2.85 8.91 -10.19
CA GLU A 60 1.68 8.07 -9.90
C GLU A 60 0.42 8.90 -9.60
N ALA A 61 0.55 10.03 -8.92
CA ALA A 61 -0.57 10.94 -8.68
C ALA A 61 -1.15 11.50 -9.98
N ILE A 62 -0.31 11.84 -10.96
CA ILE A 62 -0.76 12.30 -12.29
C ILE A 62 -1.54 11.17 -12.99
N LYS A 63 -0.99 9.95 -13.01
CA LYS A 63 -1.67 8.79 -13.61
C LYS A 63 -3.03 8.54 -12.95
N LEU A 64 -3.10 8.54 -11.61
CA LEU A 64 -4.34 8.31 -10.88
C LEU A 64 -5.38 9.41 -11.09
N LYS A 65 -4.94 10.67 -11.27
CA LYS A 65 -5.83 11.82 -11.50
C LYS A 65 -6.29 11.97 -12.95
N SER A 66 -5.62 11.33 -13.90
CA SER A 66 -6.06 11.28 -15.30
C SER A 66 -7.47 10.70 -15.41
N GLU A 67 -8.24 11.10 -16.43
CA GLU A 67 -9.60 10.61 -16.64
C GLU A 67 -9.65 9.07 -16.79
N PHE A 68 -8.71 8.53 -17.58
CA PHE A 68 -8.53 7.09 -17.74
C PHE A 68 -8.21 6.41 -16.39
N GLY A 69 -7.25 6.96 -15.64
CA GLY A 69 -6.85 6.44 -14.33
C GLY A 69 -7.99 6.46 -13.30
N ARG A 70 -8.77 7.53 -13.26
CA ARG A 70 -9.98 7.64 -12.42
C ARG A 70 -11.02 6.60 -12.79
N THR A 71 -11.25 6.39 -14.08
CA THR A 71 -12.20 5.39 -14.59
C THR A 71 -11.76 3.98 -14.22
N LEU A 72 -10.48 3.65 -14.44
CA LEU A 72 -9.91 2.36 -14.08
C LEU A 72 -9.95 2.14 -12.56
N TYR A 73 -9.62 3.17 -11.78
CA TYR A 73 -9.67 3.10 -10.32
C TYR A 73 -11.10 2.89 -9.79
N ALA A 74 -12.08 3.55 -10.38
CA ALA A 74 -13.49 3.36 -10.02
C ALA A 74 -13.96 1.91 -10.24
N ARG A 75 -13.52 1.25 -11.33
CA ARG A 75 -13.84 -0.16 -11.62
C ARG A 75 -13.29 -1.13 -10.57
N ARG A 76 -12.17 -0.80 -9.91
CA ARG A 76 -11.59 -1.67 -8.85
C ARG A 76 -12.53 -1.91 -7.69
N LYS A 77 -13.43 -0.97 -7.38
CA LYS A 77 -14.45 -1.13 -6.33
C LYS A 77 -15.32 -2.37 -6.61
N THR A 78 -15.75 -2.52 -7.85
CA THR A 78 -16.59 -3.67 -8.24
C THR A 78 -15.75 -4.92 -8.46
N ASP A 79 -14.62 -4.81 -9.15
CA ASP A 79 -13.87 -5.99 -9.58
C ASP A 79 -13.04 -6.62 -8.45
N VAL A 80 -12.32 -5.78 -7.69
CA VAL A 80 -11.31 -6.25 -6.73
C VAL A 80 -11.90 -6.35 -5.33
N GLU A 81 -12.66 -5.35 -4.88
CA GLU A 81 -13.21 -5.36 -3.51
C GLU A 81 -14.28 -6.44 -3.34
N SER A 82 -15.08 -6.75 -4.37
CA SER A 82 -16.05 -7.85 -4.30
C SER A 82 -15.38 -9.21 -4.12
N VAL A 83 -14.26 -9.45 -4.80
CA VAL A 83 -13.47 -10.69 -4.66
C VAL A 83 -12.90 -10.80 -3.25
N PHE A 84 -12.27 -9.73 -2.74
CA PHE A 84 -11.73 -9.73 -1.38
C PHE A 84 -12.82 -9.84 -0.31
N GLY A 85 -13.95 -9.18 -0.49
CA GLY A 85 -15.12 -9.30 0.39
C GLY A 85 -15.64 -10.74 0.41
N HIS A 86 -15.76 -11.37 -0.76
CA HIS A 86 -16.18 -12.77 -0.85
C HIS A 86 -15.19 -13.71 -0.16
N VAL A 87 -13.88 -13.54 -0.38
CA VAL A 87 -12.84 -14.35 0.26
C VAL A 87 -12.87 -14.19 1.79
N LYS A 88 -12.97 -12.95 2.29
CA LYS A 88 -12.90 -12.69 3.73
C LYS A 88 -14.19 -13.02 4.47
N GLN A 89 -15.34 -12.61 3.93
CA GLN A 89 -16.64 -12.72 4.60
C GLN A 89 -17.36 -14.01 4.24
N ASN A 90 -17.41 -14.38 2.96
CA ASN A 90 -18.19 -15.55 2.53
C ASN A 90 -17.41 -16.86 2.61
N LEU A 91 -16.08 -16.83 2.42
CA LEU A 91 -15.21 -17.99 2.60
C LEU A 91 -14.54 -18.01 3.99
N GLY A 92 -14.72 -16.97 4.81
CA GLY A 92 -14.15 -16.90 6.17
C GLY A 92 -12.62 -16.80 6.22
N PHE A 93 -11.94 -16.55 5.09
CA PHE A 93 -10.48 -16.51 5.04
C PHE A 93 -9.95 -15.17 5.57
N GLN A 94 -9.78 -15.09 6.90
CA GLN A 94 -9.33 -13.87 7.57
C GLN A 94 -7.83 -13.89 7.91
N ARG A 95 -7.23 -15.07 8.04
CA ARG A 95 -5.84 -15.24 8.50
C ARG A 95 -5.20 -16.40 7.72
N PHE A 96 -3.91 -16.25 7.45
CA PHE A 96 -3.09 -17.35 6.95
C PHE A 96 -2.74 -18.31 8.08
N HIS A 97 -2.78 -19.60 7.78
CA HIS A 97 -2.45 -20.69 8.70
C HIS A 97 -0.96 -21.01 8.62
N LEU A 98 -0.34 -20.78 7.46
CA LEU A 98 1.06 -21.07 7.22
C LEU A 98 1.94 -19.82 7.40
N ARG A 99 3.22 -20.05 7.71
CA ARG A 99 4.25 -18.99 7.84
C ARG A 99 5.31 -19.15 6.77
N GLY A 100 5.81 -18.01 6.28
CA GLY A 100 6.79 -17.93 5.18
C GLY A 100 6.12 -17.70 3.83
N LEU A 101 6.77 -16.89 2.98
CA LEU A 101 6.19 -16.41 1.71
C LEU A 101 5.78 -17.56 0.78
N GLU A 102 6.61 -18.58 0.64
CA GLU A 102 6.33 -19.73 -0.22
C GLU A 102 5.06 -20.48 0.20
N LYS A 103 4.94 -20.78 1.50
CA LYS A 103 3.77 -21.51 2.03
C LYS A 103 2.50 -20.66 1.98
N VAL A 104 2.61 -19.37 2.31
CA VAL A 104 1.50 -18.40 2.20
C VAL A 104 1.02 -18.26 0.75
N GLN A 105 1.93 -18.32 -0.22
CA GLN A 105 1.58 -18.28 -1.64
C GLN A 105 0.78 -19.52 -2.07
N VAL A 106 1.16 -20.71 -1.60
CA VAL A 106 0.39 -21.94 -1.83
C VAL A 106 -0.99 -21.86 -1.18
N GLU A 107 -1.08 -21.42 0.08
CA GLU A 107 -2.35 -21.25 0.80
C GLU A 107 -3.29 -20.29 0.05
N PHE A 108 -2.78 -19.13 -0.37
CA PHE A 108 -3.56 -18.18 -1.16
C PHE A 108 -3.96 -18.74 -2.53
N GLY A 109 -3.09 -19.54 -3.16
CA GLY A 109 -3.38 -20.24 -4.41
C GLY A 109 -4.63 -21.12 -4.31
N TRP A 110 -4.76 -21.89 -3.22
CA TRP A 110 -5.96 -22.69 -2.96
C TRP A 110 -7.22 -21.84 -2.79
N VAL A 111 -7.13 -20.72 -2.05
CA VAL A 111 -8.25 -19.79 -1.88
C VAL A 111 -8.68 -19.19 -3.22
N ALA A 112 -7.73 -18.77 -4.05
CA ALA A 112 -7.99 -18.23 -5.38
C ALA A 112 -8.61 -19.29 -6.31
N LEU A 113 -8.11 -20.53 -6.28
CA LEU A 113 -8.66 -21.64 -7.04
C LEU A 113 -10.11 -21.93 -6.64
N ALA A 114 -10.39 -22.03 -5.35
CA ALA A 114 -11.74 -22.25 -4.82
C ALA A 114 -12.70 -21.13 -5.24
N HIS A 115 -12.26 -19.87 -5.16
CA HIS A 115 -13.03 -18.72 -5.64
C HIS A 115 -13.36 -18.84 -7.14
N ASN A 116 -12.38 -19.18 -7.96
CA ASN A 116 -12.54 -19.32 -9.41
C ASN A 116 -13.48 -20.48 -9.79
N ILE A 117 -13.34 -21.65 -9.16
CA ILE A 117 -14.23 -22.80 -9.36
C ILE A 117 -15.69 -22.41 -9.03
N ARG A 118 -15.91 -21.71 -7.92
CA ARG A 118 -17.26 -21.24 -7.56
C ARG A 118 -17.83 -20.27 -8.60
N LYS A 119 -17.02 -19.32 -9.11
CA LYS A 119 -17.46 -18.42 -10.19
C LYS A 119 -17.82 -19.18 -11.46
N MET A 120 -17.01 -20.17 -11.85
CA MET A 120 -17.30 -21.02 -13.01
C MET A 120 -18.62 -21.80 -12.84
N ALA A 121 -18.86 -22.37 -11.65
CA ALA A 121 -20.09 -23.10 -11.37
C ALA A 121 -21.33 -22.19 -11.48
N VAL A 122 -21.28 -20.97 -10.93
CA VAL A 122 -22.37 -19.98 -11.05
C VAL A 122 -22.57 -19.57 -12.51
N ALA A 123 -21.49 -19.32 -13.26
CA ALA A 123 -21.57 -18.95 -14.67
C ALA A 123 -22.21 -20.06 -15.51
N ARG A 124 -21.83 -21.33 -15.28
CA ARG A 124 -22.43 -22.49 -15.96
C ARG A 124 -23.93 -22.61 -15.64
N ARG A 125 -24.32 -22.48 -14.37
CA ARG A 125 -25.74 -22.51 -13.97
C ARG A 125 -26.56 -21.39 -14.61
N ARG A 126 -26.01 -20.19 -14.75
CA ARG A 126 -26.67 -19.07 -15.45
C ARG A 126 -26.91 -19.35 -16.92
N LYS A 127 -25.93 -19.97 -17.62
CA LYS A 127 -26.08 -20.36 -19.02
C LYS A 127 -27.12 -21.47 -19.24
N MET A 128 -27.35 -22.31 -18.22
CA MET A 128 -28.32 -23.41 -18.28
C MET A 128 -29.75 -23.01 -17.87
N LYS A 129 -29.98 -21.78 -17.38
CA LYS A 129 -31.35 -21.31 -17.12
C LYS A 129 -32.00 -20.95 -18.46
N PRO A 130 -33.15 -21.56 -18.84
CA PRO A 130 -33.88 -21.13 -20.01
C PRO A 130 -34.32 -19.67 -19.83
N ALA A 131 -34.28 -18.90 -20.92
CA ALA A 131 -34.86 -17.56 -20.93
C ALA A 131 -36.36 -17.71 -20.65
N ALA A 132 -36.82 -17.10 -19.56
CA ALA A 132 -38.24 -16.95 -19.28
C ALA A 132 -38.83 -15.86 -20.17
#